data_AF-A0A1T4UJW0-F1
#
_entry.id   AF-A0A1T4UJW0-F1
#
_cell.length_a   1.000
_cell.length_b   1.000
_cell.length_c   1.000
_cell.angle_alpha   90.00
_cell.angle_beta   90.00
_cell.angle_gamma   90.00
#
_symmetry.space_group_name_H-M   'P 1'
#
loop_
_entity.id
_entity.type
_entity.pdbx_description
1 polymer ?
#
loop_
_entity_poly.entity_id
_entity_poly.type
_entity_poly.pdbx_seq_one_letter_code
_entity_poly.pdbx_strand_id
1 'polypeptide(L)'
;MSKKTLQHKKKTIADINAAREIDGLCAVFLHAFGYQLEHQINKAKQLKKKLINASDDMERYQAWRRIDDLYNEISRYDDNRLETISDNDVDLNSLRNAYIKPDSIGDTLQDSWKKQGATFVDNALNTKIVSNIKRIESNLSTILHSDTDVDRTVKAIKAEYIEPLMKKARSIMSEMENGNNAPELRDEVLEIKTEIEGVYKEKIDPIINAAQTSKSLSHDDKKNLIELKKEKSVLGAHLMSGIYDELINNSVISDKDANIWSNNQEITKSAIIRMRKSGYPIQEVRRDLATYYQLLNGRIDNIRIVTTGSKRASAVINTGTIDIDHNFDRKTLFHEMSHLLESDGSVKEANQSFIKKRATGAPEQLRALTNNRAYSSDEIALPDHFFSPYVGKIYQSGATEVASMGIQQFSSLQNMYSLFESDREMFDLMVGMMQGMTDNQKERQKDIFSSKQRDFDFYNNVKNHIKSLPWVIGHQLDTDEAWESALSSYNRAFYLKWQWKQTLGDLCIMPAKAGKQRKQVYVVENKQGKRHFFSERLLAETYCYLFELNTLGIQSSNENLFQLISKQTSPEWYQYGGELPSLN
;
A
#
# COMPACT_ATOMS: atom_id res chain seq x y z
N MET A 1 7.91 25.57 64.75
CA MET A 1 7.45 24.87 63.54
C MET A 1 8.65 24.24 62.85
N SER A 2 8.62 22.95 62.51
CA SER A 2 9.79 22.24 61.99
C SER A 2 10.10 22.64 60.53
N LYS A 3 11.37 22.55 60.12
CA LYS A 3 11.83 22.87 58.75
C LYS A 3 11.01 22.16 57.66
N LYS A 4 10.45 20.97 57.95
CA LYS A 4 9.56 20.24 57.03
C LYS A 4 8.22 20.94 56.79
N THR A 5 7.63 21.58 57.81
CA THR A 5 6.36 22.30 57.66
C THR A 5 6.53 23.60 56.86
N LEU A 6 7.71 24.23 56.94
CA LEU A 6 8.05 25.42 56.15
C LEU A 6 8.32 25.09 54.68
N GLN A 7 8.94 23.94 54.40
CA GLN A 7 9.17 23.44 53.05
C GLN A 7 7.85 23.04 52.36
N HIS A 8 6.92 22.43 53.09
CA HIS A 8 5.64 22.04 52.52
C HIS A 8 4.76 23.26 52.18
N LYS A 9 4.72 24.29 53.05
CA LYS A 9 4.03 25.55 52.73
C LYS A 9 4.66 26.32 51.57
N LYS A 10 6.00 26.31 51.43
CA LYS A 10 6.68 26.91 50.27
C LYS A 10 6.40 26.17 48.96
N LYS A 11 6.29 24.84 49.02
CA LYS A 11 5.92 24.02 47.85
C LYS A 11 4.45 24.26 47.46
N THR A 12 3.52 24.26 48.41
CA THR A 12 2.10 24.52 48.12
C THR A 12 1.84 25.95 47.63
N ILE A 13 2.58 26.95 48.12
CA ILE A 13 2.49 28.33 47.60
C ILE A 13 3.13 28.44 46.20
N ALA A 14 4.22 27.71 45.93
CA ALA A 14 4.79 27.60 44.58
C ALA A 14 3.86 26.87 43.61
N ASP A 15 3.16 25.83 44.05
CA ASP A 15 2.20 25.07 43.25
C ASP A 15 0.91 25.89 43.01
N ILE A 16 0.45 26.69 43.99
CA ILE A 16 -0.69 27.63 43.84
C ILE A 16 -0.32 28.82 42.95
N ASN A 17 0.93 29.30 43.00
CA ASN A 17 1.41 30.35 42.10
C ASN A 17 1.65 29.83 40.68
N ALA A 18 2.12 28.59 40.51
CA ALA A 18 2.21 27.93 39.20
C ALA A 18 0.83 27.67 38.58
N ALA A 19 -0.21 27.46 39.40
CA ALA A 19 -1.59 27.32 38.94
C ALA A 19 -2.27 28.64 38.56
N ARG A 20 -1.70 29.80 38.92
CA ARG A 20 -2.19 31.14 38.53
C ARG A 20 -1.55 31.70 37.26
N GLU A 21 -0.53 31.04 36.74
CA GLU A 21 0.06 31.29 35.42
C GLU A 21 -0.29 30.13 34.47
N ILE A 22 -1.58 29.92 34.21
CA ILE A 22 -1.96 29.09 33.06
C ILE A 22 -1.80 29.97 31.83
N ASP A 23 -0.59 29.90 31.29
CA ASP A 23 -0.18 30.49 30.02
C ASP A 23 -1.22 30.14 28.94
N GLY A 24 -1.58 31.10 28.08
CA GLY A 24 -2.55 30.87 26.99
C GLY A 24 -2.14 29.70 26.09
N LEU A 25 -0.83 29.42 26.02
CA LEU A 25 -0.24 28.23 25.42
C LEU A 25 -0.77 26.94 26.07
N CYS A 26 -0.69 26.78 27.39
CA CYS A 26 -1.16 25.58 28.09
C CYS A 26 -2.67 25.37 27.98
N ALA A 27 -3.47 26.45 27.97
CA ALA A 27 -4.92 26.36 27.78
C ALA A 27 -5.31 25.92 26.36
N VAL A 28 -4.61 26.40 25.32
CA VAL A 28 -4.81 26.01 23.92
C VAL A 28 -4.26 24.60 23.65
N PHE A 29 -3.10 24.24 24.22
CA PHE A 29 -2.57 22.87 24.23
C PHE A 29 -3.55 21.90 24.88
N LEU A 30 -4.11 22.23 26.05
CA LEU A 30 -5.13 21.40 26.72
C LEU A 30 -6.43 21.32 25.92
N HIS A 31 -6.81 22.36 25.17
CA HIS A 31 -8.05 22.39 24.39
C HIS A 31 -7.93 21.60 23.07
N ALA A 32 -6.86 21.77 22.31
CA ALA A 32 -6.61 21.06 21.05
C ALA A 32 -6.23 19.58 21.25
N PHE A 33 -5.32 19.32 22.20
CA PHE A 33 -5.10 17.94 22.64
C PHE A 33 -6.38 17.41 23.25
N GLY A 34 -7.15 18.23 23.97
CA GLY A 34 -8.50 17.91 24.43
C GLY A 34 -9.39 17.37 23.33
N TYR A 35 -9.56 18.07 22.20
CA TYR A 35 -10.42 17.63 21.10
C TYR A 35 -9.89 16.40 20.34
N GLN A 36 -8.59 16.35 20.01
CA GLN A 36 -8.03 15.18 19.32
C GLN A 36 -8.01 13.95 20.23
N LEU A 37 -7.65 14.14 21.51
CA LEU A 37 -7.69 13.09 22.52
C LEU A 37 -9.11 12.69 22.83
N GLU A 38 -10.07 13.61 22.87
CA GLU A 38 -11.50 13.32 23.04
C GLU A 38 -12.04 12.54 21.84
N HIS A 39 -11.63 12.88 20.62
CA HIS A 39 -11.92 12.07 19.43
C HIS A 39 -11.29 10.68 19.53
N GLN A 40 -10.02 10.58 19.93
CA GLN A 40 -9.32 9.30 20.10
C GLN A 40 -9.94 8.47 21.24
N ILE A 41 -10.36 9.09 22.35
CA ILE A 41 -11.09 8.47 23.46
C ILE A 41 -12.46 7.99 22.99
N ASN A 42 -13.21 8.83 22.27
CA ASN A 42 -14.52 8.46 21.75
C ASN A 42 -14.42 7.30 20.74
N LYS A 43 -13.43 7.36 19.85
CA LYS A 43 -13.10 6.27 18.93
C LYS A 43 -12.70 5.01 19.70
N ALA A 44 -11.85 5.12 20.72
CA ALA A 44 -11.45 4.01 21.58
C ALA A 44 -12.65 3.38 22.30
N LYS A 45 -13.55 4.20 22.86
CA LYS A 45 -14.80 3.75 23.51
C LYS A 45 -15.74 3.05 22.53
N GLN A 46 -15.92 3.61 21.33
CA GLN A 46 -16.71 2.99 20.27
C GLN A 46 -16.11 1.65 19.84
N LEU A 47 -14.79 1.56 19.71
CA LEU A 47 -14.09 0.33 19.34
C LEU A 47 -14.15 -0.71 20.46
N LYS A 48 -13.96 -0.34 21.73
CA LYS A 48 -14.18 -1.20 22.91
C LYS A 48 -15.60 -1.76 22.89
N LYS A 49 -16.61 -0.90 22.69
CA LYS A 49 -18.02 -1.32 22.61
C LYS A 49 -18.26 -2.28 21.45
N LYS A 50 -17.71 -1.99 20.26
CA LYS A 50 -17.78 -2.90 19.10
C LYS A 50 -17.11 -4.24 19.38
N LEU A 51 -15.94 -4.25 20.01
CA LEU A 51 -15.23 -5.49 20.37
C LEU A 51 -16.05 -6.36 21.33
N ILE A 52 -16.65 -5.75 22.35
CA ILE A 52 -17.46 -6.43 23.37
C ILE A 52 -18.78 -6.93 22.77
N ASN A 53 -19.44 -6.10 21.96
CA ASN A 53 -20.77 -6.39 21.42
C ASN A 53 -20.75 -7.19 20.11
N ALA A 54 -19.58 -7.47 19.54
CA ALA A 54 -19.45 -8.18 18.28
C ALA A 54 -20.18 -9.52 18.34
N SER A 55 -21.08 -9.74 17.37
CA SER A 55 -21.90 -10.95 17.31
C SER A 55 -21.16 -12.16 16.76
N ASP A 56 -20.05 -11.94 16.04
CA ASP A 56 -19.23 -12.98 15.46
C ASP A 56 -17.72 -12.65 15.53
N ASP A 57 -16.90 -13.65 15.22
CA ASP A 57 -15.44 -13.55 15.31
C ASP A 57 -14.82 -12.62 14.27
N MET A 58 -15.47 -12.42 13.11
CA MET A 58 -14.99 -11.51 12.07
C MET A 58 -15.21 -10.06 12.48
N GLU A 59 -16.39 -9.72 13.00
CA GLU A 59 -16.69 -8.40 13.54
C GLU A 59 -15.77 -8.09 14.73
N ARG A 60 -15.55 -9.08 15.61
CA ARG A 60 -14.63 -8.96 16.74
C ARG A 60 -13.19 -8.74 16.27
N TYR A 61 -12.72 -9.50 15.27
CA TYR A 61 -11.41 -9.32 14.66
C TYR A 61 -11.25 -7.94 14.01
N GLN A 62 -12.26 -7.45 13.29
CA GLN A 62 -12.23 -6.12 12.69
C GLN A 62 -12.17 -5.01 13.75
N ALA A 63 -12.92 -5.15 14.85
CA ALA A 63 -12.86 -4.23 15.98
C ALA A 63 -11.49 -4.26 16.66
N TRP A 64 -10.94 -5.46 16.91
CA TRP A 64 -9.60 -5.64 17.46
C TRP A 64 -8.51 -5.04 16.56
N ARG A 65 -8.57 -5.28 15.24
CA ARG A 65 -7.58 -4.73 14.30
C ARG A 65 -7.61 -3.20 14.30
N ARG A 66 -8.80 -2.60 14.42
CA ARG A 66 -8.93 -1.14 14.56
C ARG A 66 -8.40 -0.62 15.90
N ILE A 67 -8.46 -1.42 16.97
CA ILE A 67 -7.83 -1.11 18.26
C ILE A 67 -6.31 -1.15 18.12
N ASP A 68 -5.75 -2.16 17.45
CA ASP A 68 -4.31 -2.28 17.21
C ASP A 68 -3.79 -1.15 16.32
N ASP A 69 -4.49 -0.82 15.23
CA ASP A 69 -4.23 0.35 14.39
C ASP A 69 -4.18 1.64 15.22
N LEU A 70 -5.19 1.85 16.08
CA LEU A 70 -5.30 3.04 16.92
C LEU A 70 -4.18 3.08 17.97
N TYR A 71 -3.85 1.94 18.58
CA TYR A 71 -2.71 1.84 19.48
C TYR A 71 -1.42 2.24 18.77
N ASN A 72 -1.13 1.65 17.61
CA ASN A 72 0.07 1.95 16.83
C ASN A 72 0.11 3.39 16.31
N GLU A 73 -1.05 3.99 16.02
CA GLU A 73 -1.18 5.42 15.71
C GLU A 73 -0.78 6.27 16.92
N ILE A 74 -1.30 5.97 18.11
CA ILE A 74 -1.07 6.74 19.34
C ILE A 74 0.35 6.52 19.89
N SER A 75 0.90 5.31 19.78
CA SER A 75 2.27 4.99 20.24
C SER A 75 3.36 5.74 19.48
N ARG A 76 3.03 6.39 18.36
CA ARG A 76 3.97 7.28 17.64
C ARG A 76 4.18 8.61 18.37
N TYR A 77 3.29 8.98 19.29
CA TYR A 77 3.41 10.17 20.10
C TYR A 77 4.18 9.83 21.38
N ASP A 78 5.19 10.64 21.70
CA ASP A 78 5.99 10.51 22.92
C ASP A 78 5.32 11.29 24.07
N ASP A 79 4.08 10.91 24.41
CA ASP A 79 3.24 11.55 25.43
C ASP A 79 2.32 10.56 26.18
N ASN A 80 1.59 11.05 27.20
CA ASN A 80 0.75 10.22 28.09
C ASN A 80 -0.65 9.91 27.49
N ARG A 81 -0.85 9.98 26.18
CA ARG A 81 -2.18 9.74 25.56
C ARG A 81 -2.70 8.32 25.81
N LEU A 82 -1.83 7.32 25.76
CA LEU A 82 -2.21 5.93 26.07
C LEU A 82 -2.70 5.79 27.51
N GLU A 83 -2.01 6.43 28.47
CA GLU A 83 -2.41 6.46 29.88
C GLU A 83 -3.76 7.18 30.02
N THR A 84 -3.94 8.32 29.35
CA THR A 84 -5.18 9.11 29.44
C THR A 84 -6.38 8.37 28.86
N ILE A 85 -6.21 7.60 27.78
CA ILE A 85 -7.27 6.77 27.20
C ILE A 85 -7.58 5.59 28.14
N SER A 86 -6.58 5.01 28.79
CA SER A 86 -6.75 3.98 29.82
C SER A 86 -7.55 4.49 31.02
N ASP A 87 -7.22 5.69 31.51
CA ASP A 87 -7.93 6.39 32.59
C ASP A 87 -9.40 6.70 32.23
N ASN A 88 -9.71 6.72 30.93
CA ASN A 88 -11.06 6.88 30.39
C ASN A 88 -11.78 5.54 30.12
N ASP A 89 -11.43 4.50 30.88
CA ASP A 89 -11.98 3.14 30.82
C ASP A 89 -11.71 2.42 29.47
N VAL A 90 -10.61 2.74 28.79
CA VAL A 90 -10.23 2.02 27.57
C VAL A 90 -8.72 1.73 27.56
N ASP A 91 -8.30 0.63 28.18
CA ASP A 91 -6.92 0.17 28.04
C ASP A 91 -6.73 -0.53 26.69
N LEU A 92 -6.27 0.23 25.68
CA LEU A 92 -5.99 -0.28 24.34
C LEU A 92 -4.97 -1.42 24.35
N ASN A 93 -3.97 -1.38 25.24
CA ASN A 93 -2.95 -2.43 25.33
C ASN A 93 -3.53 -3.73 25.90
N SER A 94 -4.37 -3.64 26.94
CA SER A 94 -5.09 -4.80 27.46
C SER A 94 -6.07 -5.35 26.44
N LEU A 95 -6.83 -4.49 25.74
CA LEU A 95 -7.79 -4.94 24.72
C LEU A 95 -7.13 -5.66 23.53
N ARG A 96 -5.98 -5.16 23.05
CA ARG A 96 -5.23 -5.84 21.98
C ARG A 96 -4.67 -7.19 22.42
N ASN A 97 -4.24 -7.31 23.68
CA ASN A 97 -3.61 -8.53 24.19
C ASN A 97 -4.63 -9.54 24.71
N ALA A 98 -5.84 -9.09 25.09
CA ALA A 98 -6.92 -9.95 25.56
C ALA A 98 -7.63 -10.69 24.43
N TYR A 99 -7.61 -10.14 23.21
CA TYR A 99 -8.18 -10.83 22.06
C TYR A 99 -7.23 -11.91 21.56
N ILE A 100 -7.64 -13.16 21.74
CA ILE A 100 -6.99 -14.31 21.12
C ILE A 100 -7.60 -14.46 19.73
N LYS A 101 -6.80 -14.15 18.71
CA LYS A 101 -7.18 -14.30 17.30
C LYS A 101 -7.54 -15.77 17.02
N PRO A 102 -8.75 -16.08 16.53
CA PRO A 102 -9.12 -17.43 16.13
C PRO A 102 -8.23 -17.92 14.98
N ASP A 103 -7.85 -19.20 15.01
CA ASP A 103 -7.05 -19.81 13.95
C ASP A 103 -7.76 -19.79 12.58
N SER A 104 -9.10 -19.77 12.58
CA SER A 104 -9.95 -19.76 11.40
C SER A 104 -10.14 -18.38 10.75
N ILE A 105 -9.59 -17.30 11.32
CA ILE A 105 -9.86 -15.96 10.80
C ILE A 105 -9.28 -15.74 9.40
N GLY A 106 -8.07 -16.28 9.16
CA GLY A 106 -7.43 -16.23 7.85
C GLY A 106 -8.27 -16.94 6.80
N ASP A 107 -8.80 -18.11 7.16
CA ASP A 107 -9.70 -18.91 6.31
C ASP A 107 -10.98 -18.14 5.99
N THR A 108 -11.59 -17.53 7.01
CA THR A 108 -12.83 -16.75 6.84
C THR A 108 -12.62 -15.52 5.96
N LEU A 109 -11.50 -14.81 6.13
CA LEU A 109 -11.13 -13.67 5.28
C LEU A 109 -10.91 -14.11 3.83
N GLN A 110 -10.12 -15.17 3.65
CA GLN A 110 -9.77 -15.71 2.35
C GLN A 110 -11.01 -16.19 1.59
N ASP A 111 -11.91 -16.94 2.24
CA ASP A 111 -13.14 -17.43 1.62
C ASP A 111 -14.11 -16.29 1.29
N SER A 112 -14.23 -15.29 2.18
CA SER A 112 -15.05 -14.10 1.96
C SER A 112 -14.59 -13.31 0.74
N TRP A 113 -13.30 -12.98 0.65
CA TRP A 113 -12.76 -12.25 -0.49
C TRP A 113 -12.80 -13.07 -1.77
N LYS A 114 -12.43 -14.35 -1.74
CA LYS A 114 -12.55 -15.24 -2.91
C LYS A 114 -13.98 -15.26 -3.44
N LYS A 115 -14.99 -15.43 -2.58
CA LYS A 115 -16.40 -15.42 -2.98
C LYS A 115 -16.86 -14.08 -3.54
N GLN A 116 -16.46 -12.99 -2.90
CA GLN A 116 -16.76 -11.63 -3.38
C GLN A 116 -16.13 -11.39 -4.76
N GLY A 117 -14.87 -11.77 -4.94
CA GLY A 117 -14.16 -11.66 -6.20
C GLY A 117 -14.77 -12.50 -7.30
N ALA A 118 -15.10 -13.77 -7.04
CA ALA A 118 -15.79 -14.63 -7.99
C ALA A 118 -17.11 -14.01 -8.45
N THR A 119 -17.92 -13.51 -7.51
CA THR A 119 -19.19 -12.82 -7.81
C THR A 119 -18.97 -11.58 -8.68
N PHE A 120 -17.97 -10.76 -8.34
CA PHE A 120 -17.62 -9.57 -9.11
C PHE A 120 -17.21 -9.93 -10.54
N VAL A 121 -16.31 -10.89 -10.68
CA VAL A 121 -15.79 -11.34 -11.98
C VAL A 121 -16.92 -11.89 -12.83
N ASP A 122 -17.74 -12.79 -12.29
CA ASP A 122 -18.82 -13.44 -13.05
C ASP A 122 -19.88 -12.43 -13.53
N ASN A 123 -20.14 -11.37 -12.76
CA ASN A 123 -21.01 -10.27 -13.18
C ASN A 123 -20.39 -9.40 -14.27
N ALA A 124 -19.06 -9.22 -14.27
CA ALA A 124 -18.33 -8.42 -15.25
C ALA A 124 -17.98 -9.20 -16.53
N LEU A 125 -18.09 -10.54 -16.53
CA LEU A 125 -17.70 -11.37 -17.68
C LEU A 125 -18.63 -11.20 -18.87
N ASN A 126 -18.04 -10.90 -20.03
CA ASN A 126 -18.77 -10.92 -21.30
C ASN A 126 -18.94 -12.35 -21.80
N THR A 127 -20.15 -12.90 -21.65
CA THR A 127 -20.49 -14.28 -22.00
C THR A 127 -20.23 -14.62 -23.47
N LYS A 128 -20.42 -13.67 -24.40
CA LYS A 128 -20.14 -13.86 -25.82
C LYS A 128 -18.64 -14.07 -26.09
N ILE A 129 -17.78 -13.30 -25.43
CA ILE A 129 -16.32 -13.46 -25.53
C ILE A 129 -15.91 -14.81 -24.94
N VAL A 130 -16.46 -15.18 -23.78
CA VAL A 130 -16.21 -16.50 -23.15
C VAL A 130 -16.59 -17.64 -24.09
N SER A 131 -17.76 -17.59 -24.74
CA SER A 131 -18.17 -18.60 -25.73
C SER A 131 -17.22 -18.68 -26.92
N ASN A 132 -16.71 -17.54 -27.40
CA ASN A 132 -15.73 -17.52 -28.50
C ASN A 132 -14.39 -18.13 -28.09
N ILE A 133 -13.90 -17.84 -26.88
CA ILE A 133 -12.69 -18.45 -26.32
C ILE A 133 -12.87 -19.98 -26.24
N LYS A 134 -13.99 -20.46 -25.71
CA LYS A 134 -14.28 -21.90 -25.63
C LYS A 134 -14.32 -22.57 -27.01
N ARG A 135 -14.84 -21.88 -28.03
CA ARG A 135 -14.81 -22.37 -29.42
C ARG A 135 -13.38 -22.48 -29.94
N ILE A 136 -12.52 -21.50 -29.67
CA ILE A 136 -11.11 -21.55 -30.06
C ILE A 136 -10.37 -22.68 -29.33
N GLU A 137 -10.63 -22.88 -28.04
CA GLU A 137 -10.07 -24.01 -27.27
C GLU A 137 -10.49 -25.35 -27.85
N SER A 138 -11.76 -25.49 -28.25
CA SER A 138 -12.23 -26.69 -28.95
C SER A 138 -11.47 -26.91 -30.25
N ASN A 139 -11.27 -25.86 -31.06
CA ASN A 139 -10.53 -25.96 -32.32
C ASN A 139 -9.04 -26.30 -32.10
N LEU A 140 -8.40 -25.68 -31.11
CA LEU A 140 -7.02 -25.98 -30.70
C LEU A 140 -6.91 -27.45 -30.28
N SER A 141 -7.85 -27.92 -29.47
CA SER A 141 -7.93 -29.32 -29.05
C SER A 141 -8.07 -30.25 -30.27
N THR A 142 -8.97 -29.96 -31.22
CA THR A 142 -9.12 -30.78 -32.43
C THR A 142 -7.83 -30.89 -33.24
N ILE A 143 -7.08 -29.78 -33.40
CA ILE A 143 -5.80 -29.79 -34.10
C ILE A 143 -4.76 -30.62 -33.33
N LEU A 144 -4.71 -30.48 -32.01
CA LEU A 144 -3.74 -31.21 -31.17
C LEU A 144 -4.02 -32.71 -31.12
N HIS A 145 -5.28 -33.12 -31.22
CA HIS A 145 -5.68 -34.53 -31.30
C HIS A 145 -5.68 -35.08 -32.73
N SER A 146 -5.29 -34.31 -33.75
CA SER A 146 -5.06 -34.85 -35.11
C SER A 146 -3.80 -35.72 -35.16
N ASP A 147 -2.88 -35.51 -34.22
CA ASP A 147 -1.79 -36.44 -33.96
C ASP A 147 -2.31 -37.67 -33.22
N THR A 148 -2.37 -38.80 -33.93
CA THR A 148 -2.94 -40.05 -33.44
C THR A 148 -2.23 -40.62 -32.22
N ASP A 149 -0.92 -40.36 -32.04
CA ASP A 149 -0.19 -40.87 -30.89
C ASP A 149 -0.44 -40.00 -29.66
N VAL A 150 -0.54 -38.68 -29.85
CA VAL A 150 -0.93 -37.72 -28.80
C VAL A 150 -2.37 -37.99 -28.35
N ASP A 151 -3.33 -38.13 -29.28
CA ASP A 151 -4.73 -38.41 -28.97
C ASP A 151 -4.89 -39.73 -28.21
N ARG A 152 -4.17 -40.78 -28.62
CA ARG A 152 -4.19 -42.08 -27.92
C ARG A 152 -3.68 -41.94 -26.48
N THR A 153 -2.56 -41.27 -26.28
CA THR A 153 -1.97 -41.11 -24.93
C THR A 153 -2.84 -40.22 -24.04
N VAL A 154 -3.39 -39.11 -24.56
CA VAL A 154 -4.29 -38.24 -23.80
C VAL A 154 -5.58 -38.97 -23.42
N LYS A 155 -6.17 -39.76 -24.32
CA LYS A 155 -7.34 -40.60 -24.01
C LYS A 155 -7.03 -41.64 -22.94
N ALA A 156 -5.87 -42.29 -23.00
CA ALA A 156 -5.45 -43.25 -21.98
C ALA A 156 -5.33 -42.59 -20.59
N ILE A 157 -4.68 -41.42 -20.51
CA ILE A 157 -4.56 -40.65 -19.25
C ILE A 157 -5.94 -40.21 -18.74
N LYS A 158 -6.82 -39.72 -19.62
CA LYS A 158 -8.18 -39.33 -19.23
C LYS A 158 -8.97 -40.50 -18.67
N ALA A 159 -8.90 -41.68 -19.30
CA ALA A 159 -9.58 -42.88 -18.83
C ALA A 159 -9.02 -43.38 -17.49
N GLU A 160 -7.69 -43.32 -17.30
CA GLU A 160 -7.03 -43.79 -16.09
C GLU A 160 -7.26 -42.85 -14.89
N TYR A 161 -7.15 -41.54 -15.09
CA TYR A 161 -7.11 -40.56 -13.98
C TYR A 161 -8.37 -39.69 -13.90
N ILE A 162 -8.93 -39.22 -15.01
CA ILE A 162 -10.02 -38.22 -15.00
C ILE A 162 -11.41 -38.86 -14.95
N GLU A 163 -11.65 -39.95 -15.68
CA GLU A 163 -12.96 -40.62 -15.67
C GLU A 163 -13.40 -41.10 -14.27
N PRO A 164 -12.53 -41.70 -13.44
CA PRO A 164 -12.89 -42.06 -12.06
C PRO A 164 -13.31 -40.84 -11.23
N LEU A 165 -12.56 -39.74 -11.33
CA LEU A 165 -12.83 -38.48 -10.64
C LEU A 165 -14.16 -37.86 -11.10
N MET A 166 -14.41 -37.83 -12.41
CA MET A 166 -15.67 -37.35 -12.99
C MET A 166 -16.88 -38.21 -12.60
N LYS A 167 -16.67 -39.53 -12.40
CA LYS A 167 -17.72 -40.42 -11.89
C LYS A 167 -18.02 -40.12 -10.42
N LYS A 168 -16.99 -39.89 -9.61
CA LYS A 168 -17.13 -39.48 -8.20
C LYS A 168 -17.86 -38.14 -8.09
N ALA A 169 -17.44 -37.12 -8.84
CA ALA A 169 -18.09 -35.80 -8.86
C ALA A 169 -19.57 -35.89 -9.25
N ARG A 170 -19.93 -36.71 -10.25
CA ARG A 170 -21.34 -36.92 -10.65
C ARG A 170 -22.17 -37.58 -9.56
N SER A 171 -21.60 -38.52 -8.81
CA SER A 171 -22.28 -39.12 -7.65
C SER A 171 -22.61 -38.07 -6.60
N ILE A 172 -21.62 -37.26 -6.23
CA ILE A 172 -21.77 -36.22 -5.21
C ILE A 172 -22.77 -35.14 -5.66
N MET A 173 -22.68 -34.69 -6.91
CA MET A 173 -23.65 -33.72 -7.45
C MET A 173 -25.08 -34.27 -7.43
N SER A 174 -25.28 -35.56 -7.71
CA SER A 174 -26.59 -36.19 -7.61
C SER A 174 -27.10 -36.26 -6.16
N GLU A 175 -26.22 -36.47 -5.18
CA GLU A 175 -26.57 -36.41 -3.76
C GLU A 175 -26.99 -35.00 -3.33
N MET A 176 -26.30 -33.97 -3.86
CA MET A 176 -26.65 -32.57 -3.62
C MET A 176 -28.00 -32.18 -4.22
N GLU A 177 -28.32 -32.65 -5.43
CA GLU A 177 -29.60 -32.41 -6.10
C GLU A 177 -30.78 -33.09 -5.36
N ASN A 178 -30.53 -34.20 -4.67
CA ASN A 178 -31.52 -34.92 -3.87
C ASN A 178 -31.78 -34.30 -2.48
N GLY A 179 -31.35 -33.05 -2.26
CA GLY A 179 -31.66 -32.27 -1.07
C GLY A 179 -30.58 -32.26 0.01
N ASN A 180 -29.47 -32.96 -0.19
CA ASN A 180 -28.34 -33.01 0.75
C ASN A 180 -27.26 -32.01 0.32
N ASN A 181 -27.51 -30.71 0.53
CA ASN A 181 -26.63 -29.63 0.05
C ASN A 181 -25.66 -29.15 1.16
N ALA A 182 -24.93 -30.09 1.75
CA ALA A 182 -24.00 -29.83 2.83
C ALA A 182 -22.72 -29.14 2.30
N PRO A 183 -22.13 -28.16 3.03
CA PRO A 183 -20.88 -27.49 2.64
C PRO A 183 -19.74 -28.46 2.29
N GLU A 184 -19.64 -29.57 3.01
CA GLU A 184 -18.59 -30.57 2.86
C GLU A 184 -18.63 -31.25 1.48
N LEU A 185 -19.83 -31.48 0.93
CA LEU A 185 -20.00 -32.05 -0.40
C LEU A 185 -19.56 -31.07 -1.51
N ARG A 186 -19.71 -29.76 -1.26
CA ARG A 186 -19.23 -28.72 -2.19
C ARG A 186 -17.70 -28.65 -2.17
N ASP A 187 -17.10 -28.74 -0.98
CA ASP A 187 -15.65 -28.77 -0.83
C ASP A 187 -15.07 -30.01 -1.51
N GLU A 188 -15.71 -31.18 -1.38
CA GLU A 188 -15.28 -32.40 -2.06
C GLU A 188 -15.37 -32.30 -3.59
N VAL A 189 -16.43 -31.66 -4.13
CA VAL A 189 -16.52 -31.38 -5.58
C VAL A 189 -15.41 -30.42 -6.03
N LEU A 190 -15.08 -29.44 -5.21
CA LEU A 190 -13.99 -28.50 -5.49
C LEU A 190 -12.63 -29.20 -5.47
N GLU A 191 -12.37 -30.08 -4.50
CA GLU A 191 -11.16 -30.91 -4.44
C GLU A 191 -11.03 -31.79 -5.69
N ILE A 192 -12.11 -32.46 -6.11
CA ILE A 192 -12.10 -33.28 -7.33
C ILE A 192 -11.78 -32.42 -8.56
N LYS A 193 -12.33 -31.20 -8.64
CA LYS A 193 -12.02 -30.27 -9.72
C LYS A 193 -10.52 -29.92 -9.73
N THR A 194 -9.96 -29.58 -8.57
CA THR A 194 -8.53 -29.28 -8.40
C THR A 194 -7.65 -30.47 -8.80
N GLU A 195 -8.05 -31.69 -8.44
CA GLU A 195 -7.31 -32.91 -8.81
C GLU A 195 -7.33 -33.15 -10.33
N ILE A 196 -8.48 -32.95 -10.98
CA ILE A 196 -8.58 -33.01 -12.45
C ILE A 196 -7.67 -31.97 -13.10
N GLU A 197 -7.67 -30.72 -12.61
CA GLU A 197 -6.80 -29.65 -13.10
C GLU A 197 -5.31 -30.02 -12.92
N GLY A 198 -4.96 -30.65 -11.80
CA GLY A 198 -3.62 -31.19 -11.56
C GLY A 198 -3.20 -32.24 -12.58
N VAL A 199 -4.08 -33.20 -12.89
CA VAL A 199 -3.82 -34.21 -13.94
C VAL A 199 -3.58 -33.57 -15.30
N TYR A 200 -4.36 -32.54 -15.66
CA TYR A 200 -4.13 -31.80 -16.90
C TYR A 200 -2.73 -31.18 -16.90
N LYS A 201 -2.39 -30.42 -15.85
CA LYS A 201 -1.13 -29.68 -15.76
C LYS A 201 0.11 -30.56 -15.71
N GLU A 202 0.05 -31.67 -14.98
CA GLU A 202 1.21 -32.55 -14.75
C GLU A 202 1.40 -33.61 -15.84
N LYS A 203 0.31 -34.12 -16.43
CA LYS A 203 0.37 -35.28 -17.33
C LYS A 203 -0.02 -34.92 -18.76
N ILE A 204 -1.09 -34.16 -18.97
CA ILE A 204 -1.65 -33.92 -20.31
C ILE A 204 -0.96 -32.75 -21.00
N ASP A 205 -0.80 -31.61 -20.34
CA ASP A 205 -0.23 -30.38 -20.89
C ASP A 205 1.21 -30.56 -21.39
N PRO A 206 2.11 -31.30 -20.69
CA PRO A 206 3.46 -31.55 -21.21
C PRO A 206 3.43 -32.32 -22.54
N ILE A 207 2.52 -33.28 -22.70
CA ILE A 207 2.35 -34.07 -23.92
C ILE A 207 1.84 -33.17 -25.04
N ILE A 208 0.80 -32.38 -24.76
CA ILE A 208 0.23 -31.42 -25.70
C ILE A 208 1.28 -30.38 -26.13
N ASN A 209 2.06 -29.84 -25.20
CA ASN A 209 3.09 -28.84 -25.48
C ASN A 209 4.26 -29.44 -26.27
N ALA A 210 4.64 -30.69 -26.00
CA ALA A 210 5.63 -31.41 -26.81
C ALA A 210 5.14 -31.61 -28.24
N ALA A 211 3.87 -31.99 -28.43
CA ALA A 211 3.25 -32.17 -29.74
C ALA A 211 3.25 -30.88 -30.59
N GLN A 212 3.13 -29.72 -29.96
CA GLN A 212 3.18 -28.43 -30.66
C GLN A 212 4.53 -28.15 -31.33
N THR A 213 5.61 -28.77 -30.83
CA THR A 213 6.98 -28.57 -31.34
C THR A 213 7.49 -29.75 -32.17
N SER A 214 6.72 -30.83 -32.26
CA SER A 214 7.09 -32.04 -32.98
C SER A 214 6.98 -31.88 -34.51
N LYS A 215 7.60 -32.81 -35.24
CA LYS A 215 7.50 -32.89 -36.71
C LYS A 215 6.16 -33.46 -37.21
N SER A 216 5.28 -33.95 -36.33
CA SER A 216 4.09 -34.72 -36.71
C SER A 216 2.91 -33.88 -37.20
N LEU A 217 2.77 -32.63 -36.75
CA LEU A 217 1.73 -31.73 -37.26
C LEU A 217 2.07 -31.18 -38.66
N SER A 218 1.05 -31.07 -39.52
CA SER A 218 1.18 -30.49 -40.86
C SER A 218 1.58 -29.01 -40.80
N HIS A 219 2.10 -28.46 -41.90
CA HIS A 219 2.45 -27.03 -41.96
C HIS A 219 1.23 -26.13 -41.72
N ASP A 220 0.07 -26.50 -42.30
CA ASP A 220 -1.18 -25.76 -42.16
C ASP A 220 -1.73 -25.85 -40.73
N ASP A 221 -1.64 -27.01 -40.09
CA ASP A 221 -2.05 -27.18 -38.68
C ASP A 221 -1.19 -26.35 -37.73
N LYS A 222 0.13 -26.29 -37.97
CA LYS A 222 1.04 -25.43 -37.19
C LYS A 222 0.71 -23.96 -37.35
N LYS A 223 0.41 -23.52 -38.57
CA LYS A 223 -0.02 -22.15 -38.84
C LYS A 223 -1.34 -21.82 -38.15
N ASN A 224 -2.35 -22.69 -38.29
CA ASN A 224 -3.65 -22.55 -37.64
C ASN A 224 -3.52 -22.51 -36.11
N LEU A 225 -2.65 -23.34 -35.53
CA LEU A 225 -2.39 -23.36 -34.10
C LEU A 225 -1.78 -22.04 -33.60
N ILE A 226 -0.85 -21.45 -34.35
CA ILE A 226 -0.28 -20.13 -34.02
C ILE A 226 -1.36 -19.04 -34.12
N GLU A 227 -2.17 -19.05 -35.18
CA GLU A 227 -3.24 -18.07 -35.39
C GLU A 227 -4.32 -18.15 -34.30
N LEU A 228 -4.81 -19.35 -33.97
CA LEU A 228 -5.80 -19.57 -32.93
C LEU A 228 -5.28 -19.19 -31.54
N LYS A 229 -4.00 -19.46 -31.22
CA LYS A 229 -3.38 -19.00 -29.96
C LYS A 229 -3.33 -17.48 -29.87
N LYS A 230 -2.96 -16.82 -30.98
CA LYS A 230 -2.96 -15.36 -31.06
C LYS A 230 -4.37 -14.80 -30.88
N GLU A 231 -5.36 -15.38 -31.56
CA GLU A 231 -6.77 -15.02 -31.43
C GLU A 231 -7.27 -15.20 -29.99
N LYS A 232 -6.96 -16.33 -29.36
CA LYS A 232 -7.27 -16.60 -27.95
C LYS A 232 -6.68 -15.54 -27.03
N SER A 233 -5.40 -15.20 -27.20
CA SER A 233 -4.73 -14.19 -26.40
C SER A 233 -5.36 -12.80 -26.56
N VAL A 234 -5.75 -12.41 -27.78
CA VAL A 234 -6.44 -11.14 -28.05
C VAL A 234 -7.83 -11.11 -27.41
N LEU A 235 -8.62 -12.18 -27.56
CA LEU A 235 -9.94 -12.28 -26.94
C LEU A 235 -9.86 -12.33 -25.41
N GLY A 236 -8.87 -13.03 -24.86
CA GLY A 236 -8.59 -13.08 -23.43
C GLY A 236 -8.27 -11.69 -22.87
N ALA A 237 -7.41 -10.93 -23.56
CA ALA A 237 -7.12 -9.55 -23.17
C ALA A 237 -8.38 -8.65 -23.26
N HIS A 238 -9.21 -8.82 -24.30
CA HIS A 238 -10.46 -8.07 -24.43
C HIS A 238 -11.47 -8.43 -23.32
N LEU A 239 -11.54 -9.70 -22.93
CA LEU A 239 -12.34 -10.15 -21.78
C LEU A 239 -11.87 -9.47 -20.49
N MET A 240 -10.56 -9.45 -20.25
CA MET A 240 -9.98 -8.82 -19.07
C MET A 240 -10.14 -7.30 -19.05
N SER A 241 -10.19 -6.64 -20.21
CA SER A 241 -10.46 -5.20 -20.28
C SER A 241 -11.77 -4.85 -19.57
N GLY A 242 -12.84 -5.63 -19.79
CA GLY A 242 -14.13 -5.38 -19.13
C GLY A 242 -14.04 -5.49 -17.61
N ILE A 243 -13.33 -6.49 -17.09
CA ILE A 243 -13.10 -6.64 -15.64
C ILE A 243 -12.23 -5.49 -15.12
N TYR A 244 -11.19 -5.12 -15.84
CA TYR A 244 -10.29 -4.03 -15.47
C TYR A 244 -11.02 -2.69 -15.39
N ASP A 245 -11.84 -2.38 -16.39
CA ASP A 245 -12.64 -1.16 -16.43
C ASP A 245 -13.65 -1.14 -15.28
N GLU A 246 -14.29 -2.28 -14.97
CA GLU A 246 -15.20 -2.40 -13.83
C GLU A 246 -14.48 -2.19 -12.48
N LEU A 247 -13.25 -2.69 -12.33
CA LEU A 247 -12.43 -2.44 -11.14
C LEU A 247 -12.13 -0.95 -10.95
N ILE A 248 -11.77 -0.26 -12.04
CA ILE A 248 -11.48 1.18 -12.02
C ILE A 248 -12.75 1.98 -11.75
N ASN A 249 -13.87 1.64 -12.40
CA ASN A 249 -15.15 2.34 -12.24
C ASN A 249 -15.73 2.22 -10.82
N ASN A 250 -15.52 1.08 -10.16
CA ASN A 250 -15.93 0.88 -8.77
C ASN A 250 -14.94 1.46 -7.75
N SER A 251 -13.83 2.06 -8.20
CA SER A 251 -12.85 2.64 -7.30
C SER A 251 -13.41 3.83 -6.54
N VAL A 252 -13.13 3.87 -5.23
CA VAL A 252 -13.45 5.04 -4.39
C VAL A 252 -12.50 6.22 -4.61
N ILE A 253 -11.40 5.99 -5.35
CA ILE A 253 -10.41 6.99 -5.72
C ILE A 253 -10.65 7.38 -7.18
N SER A 254 -11.01 8.64 -7.43
CA SER A 254 -11.20 9.12 -8.79
C SER A 254 -9.86 9.18 -9.55
N ASP A 255 -9.91 9.24 -10.88
CA ASP A 255 -8.69 9.41 -11.71
C ASP A 255 -7.92 10.69 -11.33
N LYS A 256 -8.64 11.79 -11.09
CA LYS A 256 -8.03 13.04 -10.62
C LYS A 256 -7.30 12.84 -9.30
N ASP A 257 -7.95 12.15 -8.36
CA ASP A 257 -7.40 11.92 -7.02
C ASP A 257 -6.18 11.02 -7.07
N ALA A 258 -6.26 9.93 -7.84
CA ALA A 258 -5.16 9.00 -8.06
C ALA A 258 -3.94 9.69 -8.69
N ASN A 259 -4.14 10.60 -9.64
CA ASN A 259 -3.06 11.38 -10.24
C ASN A 259 -2.43 12.38 -9.26
N ILE A 260 -3.22 13.03 -8.40
CA ILE A 260 -2.68 13.88 -7.34
C ILE A 260 -1.86 13.02 -6.38
N TRP A 261 -2.42 11.89 -5.93
CA TRP A 261 -1.75 10.99 -5.00
C TRP A 261 -0.44 10.46 -5.58
N SER A 262 -0.46 9.98 -6.81
CA SER A 262 0.73 9.43 -7.47
C SER A 262 1.82 10.47 -7.63
N ASN A 263 1.49 11.72 -7.96
CA ASN A 263 2.47 12.81 -8.11
C ASN A 263 3.14 13.20 -6.80
N ASN A 264 2.47 12.97 -5.67
CA ASN A 264 2.97 13.32 -4.35
C ASN A 264 3.91 12.28 -3.73
N GLN A 265 4.09 11.11 -4.36
CA GLN A 265 4.99 10.09 -3.83
C GLN A 265 6.45 10.52 -3.93
N GLU A 266 7.27 10.20 -2.92
CA GLU A 266 8.69 10.55 -2.94
C GLU A 266 9.42 9.63 -3.94
N ILE A 267 9.99 10.21 -5.00
CA ILE A 267 10.85 9.49 -5.95
C ILE A 267 12.18 10.23 -6.03
N THR A 268 13.24 9.57 -5.57
CA THR A 268 14.57 10.20 -5.53
C THR A 268 15.12 10.49 -6.92
N LYS A 269 15.93 11.55 -7.07
CA LYS A 269 16.57 11.89 -8.35
C LYS A 269 17.39 10.75 -8.94
N SER A 270 18.07 9.97 -8.09
CA SER A 270 18.83 8.79 -8.52
C SER A 270 17.92 7.69 -9.06
N ALA A 271 16.77 7.44 -8.41
CA ALA A 271 15.78 6.48 -8.91
C ALA A 271 15.20 6.92 -10.27
N ILE A 272 14.84 8.21 -10.43
CA ILE A 272 14.35 8.76 -11.70
C ILE A 272 15.36 8.51 -12.84
N ILE A 273 16.63 8.79 -12.61
CA ILE A 273 17.69 8.57 -13.61
C ILE A 273 17.81 7.08 -13.98
N ARG A 274 17.67 6.19 -12.99
CA ARG A 274 17.80 4.75 -13.19
C ARG A 274 16.59 4.16 -13.94
N MET A 275 15.35 4.50 -13.58
CA MET A 275 14.15 4.05 -14.30
C MET A 275 14.14 4.56 -15.74
N ARG A 276 14.58 5.80 -15.97
CA ARG A 276 14.72 6.32 -17.34
C ARG A 276 15.70 5.48 -18.18
N LYS A 277 16.77 4.95 -17.57
CA LYS A 277 17.72 4.06 -18.27
C LYS A 277 17.15 2.67 -18.54
N SER A 278 16.21 2.19 -17.72
CA SER A 278 15.49 0.92 -17.95
C SER A 278 14.32 1.06 -18.94
N GLY A 279 14.08 2.27 -19.48
CA GLY A 279 12.99 2.52 -20.42
C GLY A 279 11.65 2.83 -19.75
N TYR A 280 11.63 3.12 -18.44
CA TYR A 280 10.43 3.42 -17.68
C TYR A 280 10.46 4.88 -17.18
N PRO A 281 10.02 5.85 -18.00
CA PRO A 281 10.12 7.27 -17.67
C PRO A 281 9.19 7.65 -16.50
N ILE A 282 9.55 8.69 -15.77
CA ILE A 282 8.83 9.12 -14.56
C ILE A 282 7.34 9.39 -14.79
N GLN A 283 6.95 9.88 -15.97
CA GLN A 283 5.52 10.10 -16.27
C GLN A 283 4.75 8.78 -16.31
N GLU A 284 5.33 7.72 -16.88
CA GLU A 284 4.70 6.40 -16.90
C GLU A 284 4.65 5.79 -15.51
N VAL A 285 5.73 5.91 -14.71
CA VAL A 285 5.73 5.48 -13.31
C VAL A 285 4.60 6.14 -12.51
N ARG A 286 4.41 7.45 -12.67
CA ARG A 286 3.33 8.19 -11.98
C ARG A 286 1.94 7.76 -12.44
N ARG A 287 1.75 7.53 -13.75
CA ARG A 287 0.49 7.00 -14.30
C ARG A 287 0.19 5.62 -13.73
N ASP A 288 1.18 4.74 -13.72
CA ASP A 288 0.99 3.36 -13.30
C ASP A 288 0.80 3.27 -11.77
N LEU A 289 1.42 4.16 -10.98
CA LEU A 289 1.10 4.38 -9.57
C LEU A 289 -0.36 4.82 -9.37
N ALA A 290 -0.84 5.79 -10.15
CA ALA A 290 -2.22 6.25 -10.08
C ALA A 290 -3.19 5.10 -10.36
N THR A 291 -2.94 4.33 -11.42
CA THR A 291 -3.73 3.14 -11.74
C THR A 291 -3.73 2.13 -10.61
N TYR A 292 -2.57 1.88 -9.98
CA TYR A 292 -2.48 0.97 -8.84
C TYR A 292 -3.30 1.45 -7.64
N TYR A 293 -3.26 2.75 -7.32
CA TYR A 293 -4.09 3.33 -6.26
C TYR A 293 -5.59 3.17 -6.55
N GLN A 294 -6.02 3.31 -7.80
CA GLN A 294 -7.42 3.08 -8.17
C GLN A 294 -7.82 1.62 -8.00
N LEU A 295 -7.02 0.69 -8.53
CA LEU A 295 -7.27 -0.75 -8.41
C LEU A 295 -7.42 -1.18 -6.95
N LEU A 296 -6.60 -0.60 -6.05
CA LEU A 296 -6.63 -0.92 -4.63
C LEU A 296 -7.47 0.03 -3.78
N ASN A 297 -8.30 0.89 -4.36
CA ASN A 297 -9.15 1.80 -3.59
C ASN A 297 -8.36 2.66 -2.56
N GLY A 298 -7.11 3.01 -2.88
CA GLY A 298 -6.24 3.81 -2.01
C GLY A 298 -5.70 3.07 -0.78
N ARG A 299 -5.72 1.73 -0.72
CA ARG A 299 -5.30 0.97 0.48
C ARG A 299 -3.82 1.11 0.88
N ILE A 300 -2.97 1.60 -0.02
CA ILE A 300 -1.55 1.84 0.27
C ILE A 300 -1.34 3.33 0.52
N ASP A 301 -0.58 3.63 1.57
CA ASP A 301 -0.21 4.97 1.97
C ASP A 301 0.95 5.53 1.10
N ASN A 302 1.67 6.53 1.61
CA ASN A 302 2.81 7.14 0.95
C ASN A 302 3.93 6.12 0.79
N ILE A 303 4.40 5.99 -0.45
CA ILE A 303 5.55 5.19 -0.83
C ILE A 303 6.76 6.09 -1.10
N ARG A 304 7.92 5.46 -0.97
CA ARG A 304 9.20 6.08 -1.34
C ARG A 304 9.93 5.20 -2.34
N ILE A 305 10.24 5.73 -3.52
CA ILE A 305 11.01 5.01 -4.55
C ILE A 305 12.46 5.51 -4.54
N VAL A 306 13.38 4.59 -4.21
CA VAL A 306 14.81 4.84 -4.09
C VAL A 306 15.60 3.88 -4.97
N THR A 307 16.90 4.15 -5.13
CA THR A 307 17.84 3.14 -5.63
C THR A 307 19.10 3.11 -4.77
N THR A 308 19.47 1.94 -4.29
CA THR A 308 20.75 1.68 -3.60
C THR A 308 21.81 1.08 -4.53
N GLY A 309 21.44 0.79 -5.78
CA GLY A 309 22.27 0.06 -6.72
C GLY A 309 22.07 -1.46 -6.70
N SER A 310 21.05 -1.96 -5.98
CA SER A 310 20.69 -3.38 -5.92
C SER A 310 20.51 -4.01 -7.32
N LYS A 311 20.78 -5.32 -7.39
CA LYS A 311 20.54 -6.14 -8.59
C LYS A 311 19.09 -6.57 -8.74
N ARG A 312 18.32 -6.59 -7.65
CA ARG A 312 16.91 -7.00 -7.58
C ARG A 312 16.11 -5.96 -6.82
N ALA A 313 14.92 -5.64 -7.32
CA ALA A 313 14.02 -4.75 -6.63
C ALA A 313 13.55 -5.36 -5.29
N SER A 314 13.21 -4.51 -4.33
CA SER A 314 12.64 -4.97 -3.06
C SER A 314 11.81 -3.90 -2.36
N ALA A 315 10.76 -4.36 -1.68
CA ALA A 315 9.95 -3.57 -0.78
C ALA A 315 10.44 -3.66 0.68
N VAL A 316 10.52 -2.52 1.34
CA VAL A 316 10.77 -2.38 2.78
C VAL A 316 9.47 -1.93 3.43
N ILE A 317 8.70 -2.91 3.92
CA ILE A 317 7.34 -2.75 4.43
C ILE A 317 7.26 -1.66 5.51
N ASN A 318 8.16 -1.70 6.50
CA ASN A 318 8.13 -0.80 7.66
C ASN A 318 8.30 0.69 7.30
N THR A 319 8.90 1.00 6.15
CA THR A 319 9.17 2.39 5.72
C THR A 319 8.45 2.74 4.43
N GLY A 320 7.53 1.90 3.93
CA GLY A 320 6.84 2.10 2.65
C GLY A 320 7.79 2.30 1.47
N THR A 321 9.00 1.73 1.52
CA THR A 321 10.06 2.05 0.58
C THR A 321 10.21 0.95 -0.47
N ILE A 322 10.38 1.33 -1.73
CA ILE A 322 10.72 0.43 -2.84
C ILE A 322 12.12 0.80 -3.31
N ASP A 323 13.06 -0.15 -3.20
CA ASP A 323 14.38 -0.04 -3.79
C ASP A 323 14.38 -0.69 -5.18
N ILE A 324 14.67 0.09 -6.21
CA ILE A 324 14.57 -0.38 -7.60
C ILE A 324 15.88 -0.98 -8.10
N ASP A 325 15.75 -1.99 -8.97
CA ASP A 325 16.87 -2.56 -9.72
C ASP A 325 17.13 -1.87 -11.06
N HIS A 326 17.88 -2.53 -11.95
CA HIS A 326 18.30 -2.00 -13.24
C HIS A 326 17.30 -2.23 -14.37
N ASN A 327 16.29 -3.09 -14.18
CA ASN A 327 15.27 -3.44 -15.17
C ASN A 327 13.86 -3.15 -14.64
N PHE A 328 13.73 -2.19 -13.72
CA PHE A 328 12.48 -1.86 -13.09
C PHE A 328 11.44 -1.39 -14.12
N ASP A 329 10.29 -2.06 -14.13
CA ASP A 329 9.18 -1.81 -15.04
C ASP A 329 7.82 -1.77 -14.28
N ARG A 330 6.72 -1.64 -15.02
CA ARG A 330 5.37 -1.62 -14.44
C ARG A 330 5.03 -2.89 -13.64
N LYS A 331 5.44 -4.06 -14.12
CA LYS A 331 5.14 -5.34 -13.47
C LYS A 331 5.88 -5.43 -12.14
N THR A 332 7.17 -5.09 -12.12
CA THR A 332 7.96 -5.03 -10.88
C THR A 332 7.42 -3.98 -9.93
N LEU A 333 6.99 -2.81 -10.42
CA LEU A 333 6.33 -1.81 -9.56
C LEU A 333 5.10 -2.40 -8.84
N PHE A 334 4.21 -3.08 -9.58
CA PHE A 334 3.01 -3.68 -8.99
C PHE A 334 3.37 -4.79 -8.00
N HIS A 335 4.41 -5.58 -8.29
CA HIS A 335 4.94 -6.61 -7.38
C HIS A 335 5.40 -6.01 -6.05
N GLU A 336 6.27 -5.00 -6.09
CA GLU A 336 6.83 -4.39 -4.88
C GLU A 336 5.77 -3.61 -4.08
N MET A 337 4.85 -2.92 -4.76
CA MET A 337 3.73 -2.26 -4.08
C MET A 337 2.82 -3.27 -3.38
N SER A 338 2.64 -4.46 -3.95
CA SER A 338 1.80 -5.50 -3.34
C SER A 338 2.45 -6.11 -2.11
N HIS A 339 3.77 -6.13 -2.00
CA HIS A 339 4.43 -6.42 -0.72
C HIS A 339 4.14 -5.36 0.34
N LEU A 340 4.04 -4.08 -0.04
CA LEU A 340 3.61 -3.04 0.90
C LEU A 340 2.15 -3.23 1.33
N LEU A 341 1.27 -3.72 0.44
CA LEU A 341 -0.12 -4.05 0.79
C LEU A 341 -0.20 -5.12 1.90
N GLU A 342 0.73 -6.07 1.94
CA GLU A 342 0.78 -7.11 2.99
C GLU A 342 1.12 -6.55 4.38
N SER A 343 1.43 -5.26 4.52
CA SER A 343 1.44 -4.62 5.84
C SER A 343 0.04 -4.62 6.49
N ASP A 344 -1.02 -4.69 5.69
CA ASP A 344 -2.37 -4.92 6.19
C ASP A 344 -2.47 -6.36 6.72
N GLY A 345 -2.62 -6.48 8.04
CA GLY A 345 -2.71 -7.77 8.71
C GLY A 345 -3.74 -8.71 8.08
N SER A 346 -4.90 -8.25 7.64
CA SER A 346 -5.89 -9.17 7.03
C SER A 346 -5.51 -9.63 5.65
N VAL A 347 -4.75 -8.83 4.90
CA VAL A 347 -4.15 -9.29 3.63
C VAL A 347 -3.16 -10.40 3.91
N LYS A 348 -2.27 -10.18 4.88
CA LYS A 348 -1.29 -11.19 5.30
C LYS A 348 -1.97 -12.49 5.75
N GLU A 349 -2.98 -12.41 6.62
CA GLU A 349 -3.70 -13.58 7.14
C GLU A 349 -4.44 -14.35 6.03
N ALA A 350 -5.13 -13.66 5.13
CA ALA A 350 -5.81 -14.30 4.01
C ALA A 350 -4.81 -15.00 3.06
N ASN A 351 -3.65 -14.38 2.81
CA ASN A 351 -2.62 -14.95 1.96
C ASN A 351 -1.94 -16.17 2.59
N GLN A 352 -1.66 -16.13 3.89
CA GLN A 352 -1.11 -17.27 4.62
C GLN A 352 -2.10 -18.45 4.62
N SER A 353 -3.40 -18.17 4.84
CA SER A 353 -4.46 -19.17 4.73
C SER A 353 -4.55 -19.77 3.33
N PHE A 354 -4.50 -18.93 2.29
CA PHE A 354 -4.52 -19.36 0.89
C PHE A 354 -3.40 -20.38 0.58
N ILE A 355 -2.16 -20.10 0.99
CA ILE A 355 -1.05 -21.03 0.80
C ILE A 355 -1.29 -22.32 1.59
N LYS A 356 -1.65 -22.20 2.87
CA LYS A 356 -1.82 -23.34 3.77
C LYS A 356 -2.90 -24.32 3.29
N LYS A 357 -4.04 -23.81 2.84
CA LYS A 357 -5.16 -24.64 2.35
C LYS A 357 -4.82 -25.38 1.06
N ARG A 358 -3.97 -24.80 0.22
CA ARG A 358 -3.67 -25.34 -1.10
C ARG A 358 -2.40 -26.20 -1.16
N ALA A 359 -1.51 -26.10 -0.18
CA ALA A 359 -0.28 -26.89 -0.16
C ALA A 359 -0.57 -28.40 -0.27
N THR A 360 0.04 -29.06 -1.25
CA THR A 360 -0.18 -30.50 -1.55
C THR A 360 0.86 -31.41 -0.90
N GLY A 361 1.91 -30.85 -0.31
CA GLY A 361 3.04 -31.61 0.22
C GLY A 361 3.94 -30.85 1.18
N ALA A 362 5.01 -31.51 1.59
CA ALA A 362 6.03 -30.93 2.46
C ALA A 362 6.84 -29.84 1.72
N PRO A 363 7.44 -28.86 2.44
CA PRO A 363 8.29 -27.86 1.80
C PRO A 363 9.42 -28.45 0.96
N GLU A 364 9.57 -27.96 -0.27
CA GLU A 364 10.61 -28.36 -1.21
C GLU A 364 11.45 -27.16 -1.66
N GLN A 365 12.63 -27.44 -2.22
CA GLN A 365 13.48 -26.37 -2.74
C GLN A 365 12.83 -25.72 -3.97
N LEU A 366 12.73 -24.39 -3.96
CA LEU A 366 12.10 -23.63 -5.02
C LEU A 366 12.81 -23.83 -6.37
N ARG A 367 14.14 -23.96 -6.37
CA ARG A 367 14.92 -24.30 -7.59
C ARG A 367 14.55 -25.65 -8.19
N ALA A 368 14.12 -26.61 -7.37
CA ALA A 368 13.70 -27.93 -7.82
C ALA A 368 12.29 -27.85 -8.42
N LEU A 369 11.36 -27.22 -7.70
CA LEU A 369 9.97 -27.02 -8.15
C LEU A 369 9.86 -26.22 -9.46
N THR A 370 10.76 -25.25 -9.66
CA THR A 370 10.75 -24.38 -10.85
C THR A 370 11.72 -24.82 -11.94
N ASN A 371 12.58 -25.82 -11.66
CA ASN A 371 13.75 -26.16 -12.47
C ASN A 371 14.63 -24.94 -12.84
N ASN A 372 14.65 -23.92 -11.98
CA ASN A 372 15.39 -22.68 -12.20
C ASN A 372 16.54 -22.54 -11.19
N ARG A 373 17.78 -22.66 -11.70
CA ARG A 373 19.02 -22.56 -10.90
C ARG A 373 19.33 -21.15 -10.41
N ALA A 374 18.58 -20.13 -10.83
CA ALA A 374 18.73 -18.76 -10.34
C ALA A 374 18.24 -18.60 -8.88
N TYR A 375 17.38 -19.51 -8.41
CA TYR A 375 16.98 -19.54 -6.99
C TYR A 375 18.07 -20.17 -6.13
N SER A 376 18.25 -19.60 -4.95
CA SER A 376 19.23 -20.08 -3.98
C SER A 376 18.81 -21.43 -3.39
N SER A 377 19.78 -22.19 -2.87
CA SER A 377 19.54 -23.53 -2.32
C SER A 377 18.73 -23.56 -1.02
N ASP A 378 18.65 -22.43 -0.35
CA ASP A 378 17.91 -22.18 0.89
C ASP A 378 16.50 -21.60 0.66
N GLU A 379 16.16 -21.24 -0.57
CA GLU A 379 14.80 -20.84 -0.92
C GLU A 379 13.90 -22.09 -1.01
N ILE A 380 12.95 -22.18 -0.08
CA ILE A 380 11.97 -23.28 0.00
C ILE A 380 10.54 -22.75 -0.26
N ALA A 381 9.70 -23.60 -0.82
CA ALA A 381 8.29 -23.33 -1.08
C ALA A 381 7.43 -24.55 -0.79
N LEU A 382 6.18 -24.33 -0.43
CA LEU A 382 5.17 -25.38 -0.36
C LEU A 382 4.73 -25.74 -1.80
N PRO A 383 4.79 -27.02 -2.20
CA PRO A 383 4.30 -27.44 -3.50
C PRO A 383 2.78 -27.31 -3.56
N ASP A 384 2.27 -26.86 -4.71
CA ASP A 384 0.85 -26.83 -5.09
C ASP A 384 0.75 -26.54 -6.61
N HIS A 385 -0.46 -26.61 -7.13
CA HIS A 385 -0.91 -26.17 -8.44
C HIS A 385 -1.00 -24.65 -8.62
N PHE A 386 -0.41 -23.82 -7.75
CA PHE A 386 -0.28 -22.38 -7.96
C PHE A 386 0.13 -22.04 -9.41
N PHE A 387 -0.31 -20.88 -9.92
CA PHE A 387 0.13 -20.41 -11.25
C PHE A 387 1.67 -20.32 -11.36
N SER A 388 2.36 -20.13 -10.23
CA SER A 388 3.82 -20.20 -10.11
C SER A 388 4.21 -20.83 -8.77
N PRO A 389 5.18 -21.76 -8.71
CA PRO A 389 5.68 -22.29 -7.44
C PRO A 389 6.22 -21.22 -6.49
N TYR A 390 6.61 -20.05 -7.02
CA TYR A 390 7.07 -18.92 -6.22
C TYR A 390 5.99 -18.39 -5.26
N VAL A 391 4.70 -18.58 -5.57
CA VAL A 391 3.58 -18.19 -4.69
C VAL A 391 3.64 -18.89 -3.33
N GLY A 392 4.06 -20.16 -3.32
CA GLY A 392 4.17 -20.98 -2.11
C GLY A 392 5.46 -20.74 -1.30
N LYS A 393 6.28 -19.74 -1.67
CA LYS A 393 7.56 -19.48 -1.00
C LYS A 393 7.38 -19.17 0.48
N ILE A 394 8.20 -19.80 1.32
CA ILE A 394 8.16 -19.65 2.77
C ILE A 394 9.22 -18.64 3.21
N TYR A 395 8.79 -17.62 3.96
CA TYR A 395 9.67 -16.67 4.63
C TYR A 395 9.58 -16.83 6.15
N GLN A 396 10.72 -16.74 6.84
CA GLN A 396 10.76 -16.76 8.31
C GLN A 396 9.98 -15.59 8.94
N SER A 397 9.86 -14.46 8.24
CA SER A 397 9.06 -13.29 8.65
C SER A 397 7.55 -13.52 8.57
N GLY A 398 7.12 -14.63 7.96
CA GLY A 398 5.72 -14.90 7.61
C GLY A 398 5.17 -14.01 6.49
N ALA A 399 6.00 -13.22 5.80
CA ALA A 399 5.60 -12.58 4.55
C ALA A 399 5.25 -13.63 3.48
N THR A 400 4.45 -13.28 2.48
CA THR A 400 4.06 -14.22 1.42
C THR A 400 4.33 -13.63 0.04
N GLU A 401 4.16 -14.46 -1.00
CA GLU A 401 4.22 -14.02 -2.40
C GLU A 401 2.83 -13.96 -3.06
N VAL A 402 1.75 -14.16 -2.31
CA VAL A 402 0.41 -14.30 -2.89
C VAL A 402 -0.05 -12.99 -3.50
N ALA A 403 -0.09 -11.90 -2.72
CA ALA A 403 -0.51 -10.61 -3.25
C ALA A 403 0.47 -10.08 -4.32
N SER A 404 1.79 -10.20 -4.09
CA SER A 404 2.81 -9.74 -5.03
C SER A 404 2.74 -10.45 -6.39
N MET A 405 2.59 -11.77 -6.39
CA MET A 405 2.55 -12.55 -7.63
C MET A 405 1.19 -12.51 -8.33
N GLY A 406 0.10 -12.28 -7.59
CA GLY A 406 -1.24 -12.19 -8.14
C GLY A 406 -1.54 -10.79 -8.69
N ILE A 407 -1.38 -9.75 -7.88
CA ILE A 407 -1.69 -8.37 -8.27
C ILE A 407 -0.75 -7.85 -9.35
N GLN A 408 0.52 -8.30 -9.41
CA GLN A 408 1.40 -7.93 -10.54
C GLN A 408 0.83 -8.32 -11.90
N GLN A 409 -0.06 -9.33 -11.97
CA GLN A 409 -0.64 -9.74 -13.25
C GLN A 409 -1.59 -8.66 -13.80
N PHE A 410 -2.14 -7.81 -12.93
CA PHE A 410 -2.95 -6.64 -13.29
C PHE A 410 -2.13 -5.49 -13.91
N SER A 411 -0.82 -5.68 -14.11
CA SER A 411 0.03 -4.78 -14.90
C SER A 411 -0.23 -4.85 -16.40
N SER A 412 -0.89 -5.90 -16.92
CA SER A 412 -1.35 -5.97 -18.31
C SER A 412 -2.54 -6.91 -18.46
N LEU A 413 -3.40 -6.64 -19.45
CA LEU A 413 -4.58 -7.47 -19.72
C LEU A 413 -4.22 -8.90 -20.11
N GLN A 414 -3.09 -9.10 -20.79
CA GLN A 414 -2.59 -10.43 -21.15
C GLN A 414 -2.19 -11.23 -19.92
N ASN A 415 -1.43 -10.62 -19.00
CA ASN A 415 -1.02 -11.28 -17.76
C ASN A 415 -2.23 -11.58 -16.86
N MET A 416 -3.20 -10.66 -16.77
CA MET A 416 -4.47 -10.89 -16.08
C MET A 416 -5.18 -12.13 -16.63
N TYR A 417 -5.26 -12.24 -17.95
CA TYR A 417 -5.90 -13.39 -18.59
C TYR A 417 -5.15 -14.67 -18.30
N SER A 418 -3.81 -14.64 -18.34
CA SER A 418 -2.99 -15.79 -17.97
C SER A 418 -3.24 -16.26 -16.54
N LEU A 419 -3.40 -15.34 -15.57
CA LEU A 419 -3.76 -15.72 -14.20
C LEU A 419 -5.18 -16.28 -14.13
N PHE A 420 -6.14 -15.60 -14.74
CA PHE A 420 -7.54 -16.04 -14.81
C PHE A 420 -7.69 -17.46 -15.37
N GLU A 421 -6.94 -17.77 -16.42
CA GLU A 421 -6.96 -19.05 -17.11
C GLU A 421 -6.24 -20.15 -16.31
N SER A 422 -5.09 -19.84 -15.71
CA SER A 422 -4.23 -20.85 -15.06
C SER A 422 -4.52 -21.06 -13.58
N ASP A 423 -5.10 -20.08 -12.88
CA ASP A 423 -5.40 -20.14 -11.45
C ASP A 423 -6.58 -19.19 -11.12
N ARG A 424 -7.79 -19.65 -11.49
CA ARG A 424 -9.01 -18.86 -11.29
C ARG A 424 -9.25 -18.51 -9.82
N GLU A 425 -8.92 -19.42 -8.91
CA GLU A 425 -9.08 -19.18 -7.48
C GLU A 425 -8.20 -18.00 -7.00
N MET A 426 -6.93 -17.98 -7.42
CA MET A 426 -6.05 -16.86 -7.09
C MET A 426 -6.53 -15.57 -7.75
N PHE A 427 -7.01 -15.62 -9.00
CA PHE A 427 -7.58 -14.45 -9.67
C PHE A 427 -8.76 -13.86 -8.90
N ASP A 428 -9.71 -14.71 -8.48
CA ASP A 428 -10.86 -14.30 -7.69
C ASP A 428 -10.45 -13.75 -6.32
N LEU A 429 -9.47 -14.37 -5.65
CA LEU A 429 -8.92 -13.84 -4.40
C LEU A 429 -8.31 -12.45 -4.60
N MET A 430 -7.55 -12.22 -5.67
CA MET A 430 -6.96 -10.91 -5.96
C MET A 430 -8.03 -9.85 -6.20
N VAL A 431 -9.03 -10.13 -7.04
CA VAL A 431 -10.17 -9.22 -7.26
C VAL A 431 -10.92 -8.94 -5.97
N GLY A 432 -11.19 -9.99 -5.18
CA GLY A 432 -11.81 -9.90 -3.87
C GLY A 432 -11.02 -9.02 -2.90
N MET A 433 -9.70 -9.16 -2.88
CA MET A 433 -8.83 -8.33 -2.05
C MET A 433 -8.82 -6.87 -2.51
N MET A 434 -8.87 -6.60 -3.81
CA MET A 434 -8.97 -5.24 -4.36
C MET A 434 -10.29 -4.55 -3.97
N GLN A 435 -11.40 -5.31 -3.95
CA GLN A 435 -12.75 -4.80 -3.71
C GLN A 435 -13.26 -4.96 -2.27
N GLY A 436 -12.59 -5.79 -1.47
CA GLY A 436 -13.02 -6.25 -0.14
C GLY A 436 -12.83 -5.24 0.99
N MET A 437 -12.80 -3.95 0.68
CA MET A 437 -12.84 -2.89 1.67
C MET A 437 -14.25 -2.67 2.19
N THR A 438 -14.39 -2.63 3.52
CA THR A 438 -15.61 -2.17 4.18
C THR A 438 -15.87 -0.69 3.88
N ASP A 439 -17.13 -0.24 3.95
CA ASP A 439 -17.48 1.17 3.71
C ASP A 439 -16.73 2.13 4.63
N ASN A 440 -16.53 1.75 5.90
CA ASN A 440 -15.71 2.53 6.84
C ASN A 440 -14.25 2.64 6.39
N GLN A 441 -13.67 1.59 5.80
CA GLN A 441 -12.31 1.66 5.27
C GLN A 441 -12.25 2.56 4.04
N LYS A 442 -13.27 2.49 3.18
CA LYS A 442 -13.41 3.37 2.01
C LYS A 442 -13.51 4.83 2.42
N GLU A 443 -14.36 5.16 3.40
CA GLU A 443 -14.52 6.50 3.96
C GLU A 443 -13.20 7.00 4.58
N ARG A 444 -12.55 6.18 5.42
CA ARG A 444 -11.22 6.52 5.98
C ARG A 444 -10.19 6.83 4.89
N GLN A 445 -10.16 6.07 3.79
CA GLN A 445 -9.21 6.35 2.70
C GLN A 445 -9.55 7.65 1.98
N LYS A 446 -10.84 7.97 1.80
CA LYS A 446 -11.27 9.26 1.25
C LYS A 446 -10.86 10.42 2.16
N ASP A 447 -10.99 10.28 3.48
CA ASP A 447 -10.60 11.30 4.44
C ASP A 447 -9.08 11.52 4.46
N ILE A 448 -8.30 10.44 4.51
CA ILE A 448 -6.83 10.49 4.43
C ILE A 448 -6.41 11.18 3.14
N PHE A 449 -7.02 10.79 2.01
CA PHE A 449 -6.73 11.39 0.73
C PHE A 449 -7.08 12.88 0.70
N SER A 450 -8.28 13.26 1.15
CA SER A 450 -8.75 14.65 1.18
C SER A 450 -7.84 15.52 2.06
N SER A 451 -7.42 15.02 3.22
CA SER A 451 -6.44 15.70 4.08
C SER A 451 -5.12 15.93 3.35
N LYS A 452 -4.57 14.90 2.71
CA LYS A 452 -3.30 15.03 1.97
C LYS A 452 -3.39 15.97 0.77
N GLN A 453 -4.52 15.96 0.08
CA GLN A 453 -4.75 16.86 -1.05
C GLN A 453 -4.79 18.31 -0.57
N ARG A 454 -5.47 18.57 0.55
CA ARG A 454 -5.48 19.88 1.22
C ARG A 454 -4.07 20.30 1.65
N ASP A 455 -3.31 19.39 2.25
CA ASP A 455 -1.92 19.62 2.66
C ASP A 455 -1.03 20.02 1.46
N PHE A 456 -1.11 19.26 0.36
CA PHE A 456 -0.34 19.54 -0.85
C PHE A 456 -0.70 20.89 -1.50
N ASP A 457 -2.00 21.15 -1.63
CA ASP A 457 -2.52 22.39 -2.20
C ASP A 457 -2.04 23.61 -1.40
N PHE A 458 -2.09 23.53 -0.07
CA PHE A 458 -1.54 24.52 0.84
C PHE A 458 -0.07 24.82 0.52
N TYR A 459 0.79 23.80 0.48
CA TYR A 459 2.22 24.02 0.22
C TYR A 459 2.52 24.58 -1.17
N ASN A 460 1.74 24.23 -2.18
CA ASN A 460 1.88 24.83 -3.52
C ASN A 460 1.47 26.30 -3.54
N ASN A 461 0.35 26.63 -2.91
CA ASN A 461 -0.11 28.02 -2.81
C ASN A 461 0.88 28.85 -2.01
N VAL A 462 1.39 28.30 -0.91
CA VAL A 462 2.40 28.94 -0.07
C VAL A 462 3.69 29.19 -0.85
N LYS A 463 4.17 28.22 -1.63
CA LYS A 463 5.37 28.37 -2.47
C LYS A 463 5.26 29.55 -3.45
N ASN A 464 4.06 29.85 -3.94
CA ASN A 464 3.82 31.00 -4.80
C ASN A 464 3.66 32.29 -3.98
N HIS A 465 2.88 32.24 -2.89
CA HIS A 465 2.56 33.37 -2.03
C HIS A 465 3.78 33.92 -1.25
N ILE A 466 4.69 33.05 -0.80
CA ILE A 466 5.91 33.45 -0.08
C ILE A 466 6.72 34.48 -0.87
N LYS A 467 6.71 34.43 -2.20
CA LYS A 467 7.46 35.36 -3.06
C LYS A 467 6.92 36.79 -3.01
N SER A 468 5.65 36.98 -2.70
CA SER A 468 5.02 38.30 -2.58
C SER A 468 5.07 38.87 -1.16
N LEU A 469 5.53 38.09 -0.17
CA LEU A 469 5.64 38.57 1.20
C LEU A 469 6.74 39.65 1.34
N PRO A 470 6.61 40.59 2.30
CA PRO A 470 7.51 41.72 2.48
C PRO A 470 8.84 41.31 3.14
N TRP A 471 9.60 40.43 2.49
CA TRP A 471 10.88 39.97 3.00
C TRP A 471 11.95 41.05 2.93
N VAL A 472 12.69 41.22 4.02
CA VAL A 472 13.91 42.03 4.05
C VAL A 472 15.11 41.09 3.85
N ILE A 473 15.91 41.35 2.80
CA ILE A 473 17.11 40.57 2.48
C ILE A 473 18.33 41.26 3.09
N GLY A 474 19.21 40.49 3.72
CA GLY A 474 20.48 41.00 4.24
C GLY A 474 21.55 39.92 4.34
N HIS A 475 22.56 40.16 5.18
CA HIS A 475 23.63 39.20 5.45
C HIS A 475 23.95 39.05 6.94
N GLN A 476 24.66 37.96 7.24
CA GLN A 476 25.11 37.60 8.58
C GLN A 476 26.39 38.34 9.01
N LEU A 477 27.09 38.99 8.09
CA LEU A 477 28.27 39.80 8.44
C LEU A 477 27.86 41.07 9.20
N ASP A 478 28.77 41.52 10.07
CA ASP A 478 28.53 42.62 11.01
C ASP A 478 28.26 43.98 10.34
N THR A 479 28.77 44.19 9.11
CA THR A 479 28.58 45.44 8.35
C THR A 479 28.40 45.19 6.85
N ASP A 480 27.73 46.12 6.16
CA ASP A 480 27.56 46.10 4.71
C ASP A 480 28.90 46.18 3.98
N GLU A 481 29.85 46.95 4.52
CA GLU A 481 31.23 47.03 4.02
C GLU A 481 31.96 45.67 4.08
N ALA A 482 31.78 44.91 5.17
CA ALA A 482 32.34 43.57 5.30
C ALA A 482 31.73 42.62 4.26
N TRP A 483 30.45 42.80 3.93
CA TRP A 483 29.77 42.04 2.90
C TRP A 483 30.21 42.39 1.49
N GLU A 484 30.31 43.67 1.14
CA GLU A 484 30.85 44.09 -0.15
C GLU A 484 32.28 43.59 -0.37
N SER A 485 33.12 43.70 0.68
CA SER A 485 34.47 43.16 0.67
C SER A 485 34.47 41.64 0.44
N ALA A 486 33.62 40.90 1.16
CA ALA A 486 33.49 39.45 1.01
C ALA A 486 33.00 39.03 -0.38
N LEU A 487 32.09 39.79 -0.99
CA LEU A 487 31.57 39.53 -2.34
C LEU A 487 32.61 39.81 -3.44
N SER A 488 33.60 40.67 -3.17
CA SER A 488 34.71 40.94 -4.08
C SER A 488 35.85 39.89 -3.98
N SER A 489 35.83 39.04 -2.95
CA SER A 489 36.85 38.02 -2.70
C SER A 489 36.73 36.77 -3.59
N TYR A 490 37.80 35.98 -3.66
CA TYR A 490 37.82 34.66 -4.32
C TYR A 490 36.75 33.69 -3.76
N ASN A 491 36.30 33.90 -2.53
CA ASN A 491 35.29 33.07 -1.86
C ASN A 491 33.85 33.55 -2.08
N ARG A 492 33.59 34.44 -3.05
CA ARG A 492 32.25 34.97 -3.34
C ARG A 492 31.14 33.90 -3.35
N ALA A 493 31.39 32.74 -3.96
CA ALA A 493 30.42 31.65 -4.01
C ALA A 493 30.07 31.06 -2.64
N PHE A 494 31.01 31.06 -1.69
CA PHE A 494 30.74 30.66 -0.30
C PHE A 494 29.84 31.68 0.38
N TYR A 495 30.15 32.97 0.29
CA TYR A 495 29.36 34.04 0.95
C TYR A 495 27.94 34.12 0.40
N LEU A 496 27.78 34.11 -0.93
CA LEU A 496 26.46 34.05 -1.57
C LEU A 496 25.64 32.82 -1.15
N LYS A 497 26.31 31.72 -0.80
CA LYS A 497 25.64 30.48 -0.40
C LYS A 497 25.31 30.43 1.10
N TRP A 498 26.19 30.92 1.96
CA TRP A 498 26.17 30.62 3.40
C TRP A 498 25.97 31.81 4.33
N GLN A 499 26.05 33.03 3.82
CA GLN A 499 26.12 34.22 4.67
C GLN A 499 24.97 35.20 4.41
N TRP A 500 23.99 34.83 3.59
CA TRP A 500 22.74 35.57 3.47
C TRP A 500 21.83 35.33 4.67
N LYS A 501 20.94 36.28 4.95
CA LYS A 501 19.79 36.13 5.85
C LYS A 501 18.56 36.79 5.22
N GLN A 502 17.39 36.33 5.59
CA GLN A 502 16.12 36.86 5.10
C GLN A 502 15.15 37.01 6.27
N THR A 503 14.53 38.17 6.44
CA THR A 503 13.71 38.49 7.61
C THR A 503 12.28 38.76 7.18
N LEU A 504 11.32 38.22 7.92
CA LEU A 504 9.90 38.52 7.83
C LEU A 504 9.39 38.77 9.25
N GLY A 505 8.88 39.97 9.49
CA GLY A 505 8.45 40.42 10.82
C GLY A 505 9.54 40.20 11.87
N ASP A 506 9.25 39.33 12.84
CA ASP A 506 10.13 39.04 13.99
C ASP A 506 11.06 37.84 13.79
N LEU A 507 11.00 37.20 12.61
CA LEU A 507 11.75 35.99 12.30
C LEU A 507 12.81 36.20 11.22
N CYS A 508 13.96 35.57 11.43
CA CYS A 508 15.10 35.59 10.54
C CYS A 508 15.45 34.18 10.06
N ILE A 509 15.54 33.99 8.75
CA ILE A 509 15.94 32.75 8.09
C ILE A 509 17.40 32.87 7.65
N MET A 510 18.19 31.83 7.91
CA MET A 510 19.57 31.76 7.44
C MET A 510 20.01 30.31 7.14
N PRO A 511 20.90 30.09 6.16
CA PRO A 511 21.45 28.77 5.89
C PRO A 511 22.41 28.36 7.02
N ALA A 512 22.31 27.12 7.45
CA ALA A 512 23.24 26.52 8.39
C ALA A 512 23.75 25.17 7.89
N LYS A 513 24.82 24.68 8.51
CA LYS A 513 25.43 23.41 8.19
C LYS A 513 25.12 22.42 9.30
N ALA A 514 24.42 21.34 8.97
CA ALA A 514 24.34 20.20 9.88
C ALA A 514 25.75 19.61 10.04
N GLY A 515 26.21 19.39 11.28
CA GLY A 515 27.50 18.71 11.51
C GLY A 515 27.52 17.30 10.90
N LYS A 516 28.70 16.70 10.65
CA LYS A 516 28.97 15.38 10.01
C LYS A 516 28.27 15.05 8.67
N GLN A 517 27.05 15.50 8.41
CA GLN A 517 26.29 15.33 7.17
C GLN A 517 26.49 16.57 6.30
N ARG A 518 27.02 16.42 5.08
CA ARG A 518 27.23 17.53 4.12
C ARG A 518 25.91 18.09 3.55
N LYS A 519 24.82 18.13 4.32
CA LYS A 519 23.51 18.65 3.89
C LYS A 519 23.31 20.06 4.44
N GLN A 520 22.86 20.94 3.56
CA GLN A 520 22.45 22.30 3.92
C GLN A 520 21.11 22.20 4.67
N VAL A 521 21.00 22.91 5.79
CA VAL A 521 19.76 23.09 6.56
C VAL A 521 19.48 24.58 6.71
N TYR A 522 18.29 24.94 7.16
CA TYR A 522 17.84 26.32 7.32
C TYR A 522 17.45 26.54 8.77
N VAL A 523 17.94 27.63 9.37
CA VAL A 523 17.60 28.05 10.72
C VAL A 523 16.63 29.21 10.63
N VAL A 524 15.55 29.12 11.39
CA VAL A 524 14.67 30.24 11.70
C VAL A 524 14.93 30.66 13.13
N GLU A 525 15.28 31.92 13.34
CA GLU A 525 15.57 32.51 14.65
C GLU A 525 14.63 33.68 14.91
N ASN A 526 14.05 33.76 16.11
CA ASN A 526 13.27 34.90 16.54
C ASN A 526 14.13 35.96 17.26
N LYS A 527 13.57 37.16 17.49
CA LYS A 527 14.26 38.24 18.24
C LYS A 527 14.72 37.85 19.66
N GLN A 528 14.17 36.79 20.25
CA GLN A 528 14.53 36.29 21.58
C GLN A 528 15.63 35.19 21.53
N GLY A 529 16.16 34.87 20.34
CA GLY A 529 17.21 33.86 20.15
C GLY A 529 16.72 32.41 20.11
N LYS A 530 15.40 32.17 20.08
CA LYS A 530 14.84 30.82 19.90
C LYS A 530 15.00 30.39 18.44
N ARG A 531 15.53 29.16 18.24
CA ARG A 531 15.88 28.62 16.92
C ARG A 531 15.08 27.38 16.56
N HIS A 532 14.65 27.31 15.30
CA HIS A 532 14.04 26.14 14.66
C HIS A 532 14.85 25.75 13.42
N PHE A 533 15.01 24.44 13.17
CA PHE A 533 15.83 23.91 12.08
C PHE A 533 14.98 23.15 11.07
N PHE A 534 15.18 23.42 9.79
CA PHE A 534 14.45 22.81 8.68
C PHE A 534 15.39 22.22 7.64
N SER A 535 14.99 21.10 7.04
CA SER A 535 15.73 20.45 5.95
C SER A 535 15.64 21.22 4.63
N GLU A 536 14.59 22.02 4.45
CA GLU A 536 14.29 22.71 3.20
C GLU A 536 13.95 24.18 3.46
N ARG A 537 14.31 25.03 2.49
CA ARG A 537 14.07 26.48 2.56
C ARG A 537 12.59 26.79 2.62
N LEU A 538 11.80 26.14 1.76
CA LEU A 538 10.36 26.35 1.69
C LEU A 538 9.70 26.10 3.04
N LEU A 539 10.08 25.03 3.75
CA LEU A 539 9.54 24.75 5.08
C LEU A 539 9.87 25.86 6.09
N ALA A 540 11.11 26.37 6.09
CA ALA A 540 11.50 27.50 6.93
C ALA A 540 10.70 28.77 6.60
N GLU A 541 10.50 29.07 5.32
CA GLU A 541 9.72 30.22 4.86
C GLU A 541 8.23 30.08 5.20
N THR A 542 7.64 28.88 5.05
CA THR A 542 6.26 28.59 5.46
C THR A 542 6.09 28.77 6.96
N TYR A 543 7.07 28.34 7.77
CA TYR A 543 7.03 28.55 9.22
C TYR A 543 6.97 30.04 9.55
N CYS A 544 7.78 30.87 8.90
CA CYS A 544 7.75 32.32 9.10
C CYS A 544 6.40 32.94 8.72
N TYR A 545 5.87 32.58 7.55
CA TYR A 545 4.57 33.05 7.11
C TYR A 545 3.46 32.71 8.11
N LEU A 546 3.37 31.46 8.55
CA LEU A 546 2.36 31.05 9.53
C LEU A 546 2.58 31.68 10.91
N PHE A 547 3.83 31.94 11.29
CA PHE A 547 4.12 32.65 12.53
C PHE A 547 3.56 34.07 12.50
N GLU A 548 3.75 34.80 11.41
CA GLU A 548 3.17 36.15 11.25
C GLU A 548 1.64 36.12 11.15
N LEU A 549 1.05 35.10 10.54
CA LEU A 549 -0.42 34.94 10.63
C LEU A 549 -0.88 34.72 12.07
N ASN A 550 -0.13 33.96 12.86
CA ASN A 550 -0.45 33.75 14.27
C ASN A 550 -0.35 35.06 15.08
N THR A 551 0.59 35.96 14.76
CA THR A 551 0.68 37.29 15.43
C THR A 551 -0.50 38.20 15.05
N LEU A 552 -1.08 38.00 13.87
CA LEU A 552 -2.31 38.66 13.40
C LEU A 552 -3.60 37.98 13.89
N GLY A 553 -3.51 36.93 14.71
CA GLY A 553 -4.66 36.22 15.28
C GLY A 553 -5.28 35.14 14.37
N ILE A 554 -4.69 34.87 13.20
CA ILE A 554 -5.10 33.78 12.29
C ILE A 554 -4.31 32.54 12.66
N GLN A 555 -4.78 31.85 13.70
CA GLN A 555 -4.05 30.75 14.33
C GLN A 555 -4.56 29.39 13.87
N SER A 556 -3.64 28.45 13.63
CA SER A 556 -3.99 27.03 13.55
C SER A 556 -4.36 26.54 14.95
N SER A 557 -5.56 25.98 15.11
CA SER A 557 -6.10 25.58 16.41
C SER A 557 -5.39 24.40 17.04
N ASN A 558 -4.81 23.47 16.26
CA ASN A 558 -4.55 22.12 16.74
C ASN A 558 -3.10 21.59 16.73
N GLU A 559 -2.11 22.27 16.12
CA GLU A 559 -0.71 21.82 16.13
C GLU A 559 0.29 22.99 16.28
N ASN A 560 1.39 22.77 17.00
CA ASN A 560 2.52 23.71 17.03
C ASN A 560 3.04 23.93 15.59
N LEU A 561 3.23 25.19 15.19
CA LEU A 561 3.72 25.52 13.83
C LEU A 561 4.94 24.71 13.40
N PHE A 562 5.91 24.45 14.29
CA PHE A 562 7.08 23.66 13.95
C PHE A 562 6.72 22.21 13.61
N GLN A 563 5.80 21.60 14.35
CA GLN A 563 5.33 20.23 14.11
C GLN A 563 4.47 20.14 12.85
N LEU A 564 3.54 21.09 12.69
CA LEU A 564 2.71 21.25 11.49
C LEU A 564 3.58 21.29 10.23
N ILE A 565 4.61 22.14 10.26
CA ILE A 565 5.55 22.27 9.13
C ILE A 565 6.45 21.04 8.95
N SER A 566 6.89 20.41 10.04
CA SER A 566 7.74 19.21 9.95
C SER A 566 6.99 18.00 9.37
N LYS A 567 5.69 17.90 9.66
CA LYS A 567 4.80 16.87 9.09
C LYS A 567 4.27 17.24 7.70
N GLN A 568 4.50 18.47 7.26
CA GLN A 568 3.96 19.02 6.02
C GLN A 568 2.43 18.96 5.97
N THR A 569 1.79 19.27 7.09
CA THR A 569 0.32 19.36 7.21
C THR A 569 -0.14 20.80 7.03
N SER A 570 -1.32 20.98 6.43
CA SER A 570 -1.97 22.28 6.31
C SER A 570 -2.63 22.70 7.63
N PRO A 571 -2.67 24.01 7.95
CA PRO A 571 -3.49 24.52 9.04
C PRO A 571 -4.97 24.16 8.85
N GLU A 572 -5.70 23.98 9.95
CA GLU A 572 -7.11 23.56 9.89
C GLU A 572 -8.05 24.58 9.24
N TRP A 573 -7.70 25.86 9.36
CA TRP A 573 -8.44 26.94 8.71
C TRP A 573 -8.25 26.95 7.19
N TYR A 574 -7.23 26.26 6.66
CA TYR A 574 -6.99 26.22 5.22
C TYR A 574 -7.99 25.28 4.55
N GLN A 575 -8.67 25.76 3.52
CA GLN A 575 -9.57 24.95 2.70
C GLN A 575 -8.92 24.67 1.34
N TYR A 576 -9.16 23.48 0.79
CA TYR A 576 -8.67 23.12 -0.54
C TYR A 576 -9.18 24.10 -1.60
N GLY A 577 -8.27 24.64 -2.42
CA GLY A 577 -8.56 25.68 -3.39
C GLY A 577 -8.84 27.07 -2.79
N GLY A 578 -8.65 27.24 -1.48
CA GLY A 578 -8.80 28.50 -0.78
C GLY A 578 -7.62 29.45 -1.00
N GLU A 579 -7.89 30.74 -0.89
CA GLU A 579 -6.84 31.76 -0.92
C GLU A 579 -6.06 31.81 0.40
N LEU A 580 -4.79 32.15 0.31
CA LEU A 580 -3.93 32.35 1.47
C LEU A 580 -4.13 33.77 2.04
N PRO A 581 -4.29 33.91 3.36
CA PRO A 581 -4.37 35.23 3.99
C PRO A 581 -3.15 36.11 3.68
N SER A 582 -3.39 37.38 3.37
CA SER A 582 -2.33 38.37 3.18
C SER A 582 -1.73 38.80 4.53
N LEU A 583 -0.43 39.13 4.53
CA LEU A 583 0.23 39.79 5.66
C LEU A 583 0.16 41.33 5.60
N ASN A 584 -0.51 41.88 4.58
CA ASN A 584 -0.67 43.32 4.36
C ASN A 584 -1.99 43.86 4.89
#